data_AF-E8WY57-F1
#
_entry.id   AF-E8WY57-F1
#
_cell.length_a   1.000
_cell.length_b   1.000
_cell.length_c   1.000
_cell.angle_alpha   90.00
_cell.angle_beta   90.00
_cell.angle_gamma   90.00
#
_symmetry.space_group_name_H-M   'P 1'
#
loop_
_entity.id
_entity.type
_entity.pdbx_description
1 polymer ?
#
loop_
_entity_poly.entity_id
_entity_poly.type
_entity_poly.pdbx_seq_one_letter_code
_entity_poly.pdbx_strand_id
1 'polypeptide(L)'
;MQTAHPIQAAAPVSFVPRNATLVDKAILAVAGSVFVAICAHVSVPLWFTPVPLTLGNMAVILVGLCLGPSTAFAAMVLYLCEGAMGMPVFNPGGPAGMAHLMGPNAGYLFAYPVAAAVAGYLAKAISLRGSKYVAGIVGSVAGTALVIACGVSWLASLLHLNAAMAFKLGAAPFLPGEVIKVAAAAGIYSAIARWRKA
;
A
#
# COMPACT_ATOMS: atom_id res chain seq x y z
N MET A 1 38.37 -24.29 15.38
CA MET A 1 37.03 -24.18 15.98
C MET A 1 36.41 -22.88 15.51
N GLN A 2 35.57 -22.97 14.48
CA GLN A 2 34.94 -21.82 13.83
C GLN A 2 33.67 -21.50 14.62
N THR A 3 33.69 -20.40 15.37
CA THR A 3 32.54 -19.93 16.14
C THR A 3 31.43 -19.54 15.17
N ALA A 4 30.40 -20.37 15.08
CA ALA A 4 29.17 -20.01 14.41
C ALA A 4 28.59 -18.80 15.12
N HIS A 5 28.70 -17.62 14.52
CA HIS A 5 27.95 -16.44 14.97
C HIS A 5 26.47 -16.82 14.97
N PRO A 6 25.76 -16.73 16.11
CA PRO A 6 24.33 -16.94 16.12
C PRO A 6 23.74 -15.90 15.18
N ILE A 7 22.96 -16.35 14.18
CA ILE A 7 22.15 -15.46 13.35
C ILE A 7 21.15 -14.82 14.32
N GLN A 8 21.51 -13.69 14.91
CA GLN A 8 20.60 -12.88 15.71
C GLN A 8 19.45 -12.50 14.78
N ALA A 9 18.28 -13.11 15.00
CA ALA A 9 17.07 -12.81 14.24
C ALA A 9 16.84 -11.30 14.28
N ALA A 10 16.94 -10.65 13.12
CA ALA A 10 16.78 -9.21 13.05
C ALA A 10 15.33 -8.86 13.41
N ALA A 11 15.14 -7.95 14.38
CA ALA A 11 13.82 -7.47 14.71
C ALA A 11 13.16 -6.84 13.47
N PRO A 12 11.86 -7.12 13.22
CA PRO A 12 11.14 -6.56 12.10
C PRO A 12 11.02 -5.03 12.26
N VAL A 13 10.94 -4.33 11.14
CA VAL A 13 10.74 -2.88 11.14
C VAL A 13 9.25 -2.63 11.37
N SER A 14 8.87 -2.46 12.64
CA SER A 14 7.50 -2.14 12.99
C SER A 14 7.48 -0.93 13.90
N PHE A 15 6.76 0.12 13.49
CA PHE A 15 6.51 1.27 14.36
C PHE A 15 5.55 0.94 15.50
N VAL A 16 4.81 -0.17 15.41
CA VAL A 16 3.94 -0.65 16.49
C VAL A 16 4.81 -1.19 17.62
N PRO A 17 4.76 -0.60 18.83
CA PRO A 17 5.48 -1.13 19.98
C PRO A 17 5.12 -2.59 20.28
N ARG A 18 6.04 -3.36 20.83
CA ARG A 18 5.78 -4.77 21.19
C ARG A 18 4.63 -4.93 22.19
N ASN A 19 4.47 -3.94 23.08
CA ASN A 19 3.41 -3.86 24.09
C ASN A 19 2.38 -2.77 23.74
N ALA A 20 2.18 -2.49 22.44
CA ALA A 20 1.26 -1.46 21.99
C ALA A 20 -0.15 -1.71 22.52
N THR A 21 -0.70 -0.67 23.15
CA THR A 21 -2.10 -0.64 23.57
C THR A 21 -3.02 -0.52 22.36
N LEU A 22 -4.32 -0.68 22.57
CA LEU A 22 -5.31 -0.40 21.52
C LEU A 22 -5.27 1.07 21.08
N VAL A 23 -4.99 1.98 22.00
CA VAL A 23 -4.86 3.42 21.73
C VAL A 23 -3.67 3.70 20.81
N ASP A 24 -2.52 3.09 21.06
CA ASP A 24 -1.33 3.25 20.20
C ASP A 24 -1.61 2.78 18.77
N LYS A 25 -2.29 1.64 18.63
CA LYS A 25 -2.66 1.11 17.32
C LYS A 25 -3.68 2.00 16.61
N ALA A 26 -4.64 2.57 17.35
CA ALA A 26 -5.61 3.50 16.79
C ALA A 26 -4.92 4.78 16.29
N ILE A 27 -4.02 5.36 17.09
CA ILE A 27 -3.24 6.55 16.69
C ILE A 27 -2.42 6.25 15.43
N LEU A 28 -1.72 5.11 15.39
CA LEU A 28 -0.95 4.71 14.21
C LEU A 28 -1.83 4.43 12.99
N ALA A 29 -3.04 3.90 13.19
CA ALA A 29 -3.99 3.68 12.10
C ALA A 29 -4.49 5.01 11.50
N VAL A 30 -4.82 5.99 12.35
CA VAL A 30 -5.20 7.35 11.93
C VAL A 30 -4.02 8.04 11.24
N ALA A 31 -2.81 7.97 11.80
CA ALA A 31 -1.62 8.52 11.15
C ALA A 31 -1.37 7.88 9.77
N GLY A 32 -1.60 6.56 9.66
CA GLY A 32 -1.52 5.83 8.41
C GLY A 32 -2.56 6.27 7.38
N SER A 33 -3.82 6.49 7.77
CA SER A 33 -4.86 6.97 6.85
C SER A 33 -4.56 8.37 6.35
N VAL A 34 -4.17 9.28 7.26
CA VAL A 34 -3.82 10.67 6.93
C VAL A 34 -2.63 10.72 5.98
N PHE A 35 -1.61 9.90 6.23
CA PHE A 35 -0.46 9.80 5.34
C PHE A 35 -0.87 9.35 3.92
N VAL A 36 -1.72 8.32 3.83
CA VAL A 36 -2.24 7.87 2.52
C VAL A 36 -3.08 8.95 1.86
N ALA A 37 -3.94 9.67 2.60
CA ALA A 37 -4.75 10.75 2.07
C ALA A 37 -3.90 11.87 1.47
N ILE A 38 -2.85 12.30 2.17
CA ILE A 38 -1.90 13.31 1.67
C ILE A 38 -1.23 12.83 0.38
N CYS A 39 -0.73 11.58 0.36
CA CYS A 39 -0.10 11.03 -0.84
C CYS A 39 -1.08 10.78 -1.99
N ALA A 40 -2.34 10.47 -1.70
CA ALA A 40 -3.37 10.25 -2.71
C ALA A 40 -3.68 11.53 -3.51
N HIS A 41 -3.47 12.71 -2.91
CA HIS A 41 -3.61 14.00 -3.60
C HIS A 41 -2.49 14.28 -4.61
N VAL A 42 -1.35 13.62 -4.47
CA VAL A 42 -0.30 13.66 -5.49
C VAL A 42 -0.69 12.70 -6.61
N SER A 43 -1.52 13.18 -7.52
CA SER A 43 -2.06 12.43 -8.65
C SER A 43 -1.89 13.17 -9.96
N VAL A 44 -1.54 12.42 -11.00
CA VAL A 44 -1.46 12.91 -12.38
C VAL A 44 -2.58 12.23 -13.18
N PRO A 45 -3.59 12.97 -13.66
CA PRO A 45 -4.61 12.41 -14.52
C PRO A 45 -4.01 12.02 -15.87
N LEU A 46 -4.40 10.86 -16.37
CA LEU A 46 -3.97 10.35 -17.67
C LEU A 46 -5.14 10.48 -18.65
N TRP A 47 -4.97 11.24 -19.73
CA TRP A 47 -6.06 11.54 -20.67
C TRP A 47 -6.59 10.30 -21.44
N PHE A 48 -5.86 9.20 -21.44
CA PHE A 48 -6.21 7.96 -22.16
C PHE A 48 -6.77 6.84 -21.26
N THR A 49 -6.81 7.02 -19.93
CA THR A 49 -7.41 6.04 -19.00
C THR A 49 -8.22 6.75 -17.91
N PRO A 50 -9.37 6.20 -17.48
CA PRO A 50 -10.20 6.84 -16.46
C PRO A 50 -9.57 6.84 -15.06
N VAL A 51 -8.48 6.10 -14.86
CA VAL A 51 -7.82 5.92 -13.56
C VAL A 51 -6.55 6.79 -13.52
N PRO A 52 -6.44 7.75 -12.58
CA PRO A 52 -5.26 8.61 -12.49
C PRO A 52 -4.05 7.84 -11.92
N LEU A 53 -2.84 8.27 -12.30
CA LEU A 53 -1.61 7.79 -11.66
C LEU A 53 -1.41 8.51 -10.33
N THR A 54 -1.41 7.80 -9.21
CA THR A 54 -1.32 8.42 -7.86
C THR A 54 -0.13 7.91 -7.05
N LEU A 55 0.35 8.70 -6.09
CA LEU A 55 1.26 8.21 -5.04
C LEU A 55 0.52 7.46 -3.90
N GLY A 56 -0.81 7.50 -3.88
CA GLY A 56 -1.63 6.83 -2.86
C GLY A 56 -1.31 5.34 -2.72
N ASN A 57 -1.20 4.60 -3.83
CA ASN A 57 -0.85 3.17 -3.77
C ASN A 57 0.51 2.91 -3.10
N MET A 58 1.53 3.72 -3.41
CA MET A 58 2.84 3.60 -2.76
C MET A 58 2.74 3.82 -1.25
N ALA A 59 1.96 4.81 -0.83
CA ALA A 59 1.74 5.12 0.57
C ALA A 59 1.03 3.97 1.31
N VAL A 60 0.00 3.38 0.71
CA VAL A 60 -0.72 2.19 1.21
C VAL A 60 0.25 1.05 1.49
N ILE A 61 1.09 0.73 0.50
CA ILE A 61 2.09 -0.32 0.62
C ILE A 61 3.11 0.01 1.70
N LEU A 62 3.64 1.23 1.73
CA LEU A 62 4.62 1.66 2.71
C LEU A 62 4.05 1.61 4.14
N VAL A 63 2.80 2.00 4.34
CA VAL A 63 2.06 1.85 5.61
C VAL A 63 1.97 0.37 6.00
N GLY A 64 1.65 -0.51 5.04
CA GLY A 64 1.72 -1.95 5.20
C GLY A 64 3.07 -2.44 5.73
N LEU A 65 4.15 -2.08 5.02
CA LEU A 65 5.52 -2.45 5.39
C LEU A 65 5.88 -1.97 6.80
N CYS A 66 5.47 -0.75 7.17
CA CYS A 66 5.94 -0.06 8.37
C CYS A 66 5.10 -0.34 9.64
N LEU A 67 3.78 -0.48 9.50
CA LEU A 67 2.85 -0.70 10.61
C LEU A 67 2.53 -2.19 10.81
N GLY A 68 2.85 -3.04 9.83
CA GLY A 68 2.52 -4.46 9.85
C GLY A 68 1.04 -4.75 9.55
N PRO A 69 0.66 -6.03 9.46
CA PRO A 69 -0.56 -6.43 8.77
C PRO A 69 -1.86 -5.92 9.41
N SER A 70 -1.98 -6.04 10.74
CA SER A 70 -3.22 -5.69 11.45
C SER A 70 -3.46 -4.18 11.52
N THR A 71 -2.44 -3.41 11.93
CA THR A 71 -2.58 -1.95 12.05
C THR A 71 -2.71 -1.29 10.67
N ALA A 72 -2.00 -1.78 9.65
CA ALA A 72 -2.14 -1.27 8.30
C ALA A 72 -3.51 -1.59 7.69
N PHE A 73 -4.05 -2.80 7.91
CA PHE A 73 -5.41 -3.13 7.51
C PHE A 73 -6.43 -2.15 8.11
N ALA A 74 -6.34 -1.93 9.43
CA ALA A 74 -7.22 -0.99 10.14
C ALA A 74 -7.09 0.44 9.58
N ALA A 75 -5.86 0.90 9.29
CA ALA A 75 -5.61 2.21 8.69
C ALA A 75 -6.30 2.36 7.32
N MET A 76 -6.25 1.33 6.48
CA MET A 76 -6.86 1.39 5.15
C MET A 76 -8.39 1.26 5.21
N VAL A 77 -8.93 0.46 6.15
CA VAL A 77 -10.38 0.45 6.39
C VAL A 77 -10.85 1.83 6.84
N LEU A 78 -10.13 2.45 7.77
CA LEU A 78 -10.43 3.80 8.23
C LEU A 78 -10.37 4.81 7.07
N TYR A 79 -9.33 4.77 6.23
CA TYR A 79 -9.23 5.58 5.01
C TYR A 79 -10.44 5.42 4.07
N LEU A 80 -10.94 4.19 3.87
CA LEU A 80 -12.13 3.95 3.06
C LEU A 80 -13.40 4.47 3.74
N CYS A 81 -13.55 4.30 5.05
CA CYS A 81 -14.65 4.86 5.82
C CYS A 81 -14.66 6.39 5.77
N GLU A 82 -13.49 7.03 5.90
CA GLU A 82 -13.34 8.48 5.83
C GLU A 82 -13.83 9.00 4.47
N GLY A 83 -13.37 8.39 3.39
CA GLY A 83 -13.77 8.76 2.05
C GLY A 83 -15.24 8.43 1.76
N ALA A 84 -15.78 7.32 2.30
CA ALA A 84 -17.20 6.99 2.18
C ALA A 84 -18.10 8.03 2.87
N MET A 85 -17.66 8.59 4.00
CA MET A 85 -18.34 9.68 4.72
C MET A 85 -18.24 11.03 4.00
N GLY A 86 -17.52 11.11 2.88
CA GLY A 86 -17.41 12.33 2.06
C GLY A 86 -16.21 13.20 2.40
N MET A 87 -15.29 12.74 3.27
CA MET A 87 -14.05 13.48 3.49
C MET A 87 -13.19 13.47 2.23
N PRO A 88 -12.47 14.56 1.94
CA PRO A 88 -11.59 14.67 0.78
C PRO A 88 -10.28 13.92 1.03
N VAL A 89 -10.33 12.59 1.16
CA VAL A 89 -9.16 11.73 1.38
C VAL A 89 -8.70 11.03 0.11
N PHE A 90 -9.61 10.78 -0.83
CA PHE A 90 -9.29 10.18 -2.13
C PHE A 90 -8.61 11.18 -3.07
N ASN A 91 -8.13 10.67 -4.22
CA ASN A 91 -7.52 11.52 -5.21
C ASN A 91 -8.48 12.62 -5.73
N PRO A 92 -7.95 13.81 -6.05
CA PRO A 92 -8.74 14.89 -6.62
C PRO A 92 -9.15 14.54 -8.06
N GLY A 93 -10.38 14.90 -8.43
CA GLY A 93 -10.90 14.75 -9.81
C GLY A 93 -12.04 13.75 -9.98
N GLY A 94 -12.44 13.03 -8.92
CA GLY A 94 -13.63 12.20 -8.91
C GLY A 94 -14.78 12.80 -8.08
N PRO A 95 -15.98 12.20 -8.13
CA PRO A 95 -17.06 12.54 -7.20
C PRO A 95 -16.63 12.27 -5.75
N ALA A 96 -17.25 12.95 -4.79
CA ALA A 96 -16.98 12.78 -3.36
C ALA A 96 -17.81 11.63 -2.76
N GLY A 97 -17.40 11.14 -1.58
CA GLY A 97 -18.21 10.19 -0.82
C GLY A 97 -18.26 8.80 -1.43
N MET A 98 -19.37 8.10 -1.15
CA MET A 98 -19.65 6.76 -1.67
C MET A 98 -19.60 6.68 -3.20
N ALA A 99 -19.95 7.76 -3.91
CA ALA A 99 -19.89 7.79 -5.37
C ALA A 99 -18.46 7.57 -5.90
N HIS A 100 -17.43 8.00 -5.16
CA HIS A 100 -16.03 7.71 -5.50
C HIS A 100 -15.73 6.21 -5.45
N LEU A 101 -16.31 5.52 -4.46
CA LEU A 101 -16.17 4.08 -4.24
C LEU A 101 -17.03 3.22 -5.17
N MET A 102 -17.78 3.84 -6.09
CA MET A 102 -18.51 3.14 -7.14
C MET A 102 -17.97 3.46 -8.54
N GLY A 103 -16.92 4.29 -8.63
CA GLY A 103 -16.32 4.70 -9.88
C GLY A 103 -15.23 3.73 -10.41
N PRO A 104 -14.52 4.13 -11.49
CA PRO A 104 -13.46 3.33 -12.11
C PRO A 104 -12.33 2.91 -11.17
N ASN A 105 -12.06 3.71 -10.13
CA ASN A 105 -10.98 3.49 -9.17
C ASN A 105 -11.35 2.52 -8.04
N ALA A 106 -12.62 2.15 -7.90
CA ALA A 106 -13.11 1.48 -6.70
C ALA A 106 -12.41 0.14 -6.42
N GLY A 107 -12.18 -0.69 -7.45
CA GLY A 107 -11.46 -1.96 -7.27
C GLY A 107 -10.03 -1.81 -6.74
N TYR A 108 -9.36 -0.71 -7.06
CA TYR A 108 -8.03 -0.42 -6.50
C TYR A 108 -8.14 -0.03 -5.03
N LEU A 109 -9.11 0.84 -4.69
CA LEU A 109 -9.35 1.31 -3.33
C LEU A 109 -9.76 0.17 -2.39
N PHE A 110 -10.71 -0.67 -2.81
CA PHE A 110 -11.17 -1.81 -2.01
C PHE A 110 -10.08 -2.87 -1.80
N ALA A 111 -9.05 -2.91 -2.65
CA ALA A 111 -7.90 -3.78 -2.46
C ALA A 111 -6.92 -3.28 -1.40
N TYR A 112 -6.92 -1.98 -1.07
CA TYR A 112 -5.92 -1.37 -0.18
C TYR A 112 -5.79 -2.06 1.19
N PRO A 113 -6.88 -2.39 1.92
CA PRO A 113 -6.74 -3.05 3.21
C PRO A 113 -6.00 -4.38 3.14
N VAL A 114 -6.38 -5.23 2.18
CA VAL A 114 -5.77 -6.55 2.00
C VAL A 114 -4.35 -6.41 1.46
N ALA A 115 -4.10 -5.49 0.52
CA ALA A 115 -2.78 -5.27 -0.05
C ALA A 115 -1.77 -4.77 0.99
N ALA A 116 -2.16 -3.81 1.83
CA ALA A 116 -1.33 -3.32 2.93
C ALA A 116 -1.06 -4.43 3.95
N ALA A 117 -2.07 -5.26 4.26
CA ALA A 117 -1.91 -6.39 5.16
C ALA A 117 -0.92 -7.43 4.62
N VAL A 118 -1.07 -7.82 3.35
CA VAL A 118 -0.19 -8.79 2.67
C VAL A 118 1.24 -8.26 2.58
N ALA A 119 1.42 -7.00 2.17
CA ALA A 119 2.73 -6.37 2.09
C ALA A 119 3.44 -6.38 3.45
N GLY A 120 2.74 -5.97 4.51
CA GLY A 120 3.26 -5.97 5.87
C GLY A 120 3.56 -7.38 6.41
N TYR A 121 2.69 -8.35 6.12
CA TYR A 121 2.91 -9.74 6.52
C TYR A 121 4.17 -10.32 5.88
N LEU A 122 4.32 -10.20 4.56
CA LEU A 122 5.47 -10.71 3.82
C LEU A 122 6.76 -10.00 4.24
N ALA A 123 6.73 -8.67 4.37
CA ALA A 123 7.89 -7.92 4.82
C ALA A 123 8.35 -8.34 6.23
N LYS A 124 7.40 -8.57 7.15
CA LYS A 124 7.70 -9.11 8.47
C LYS A 124 8.29 -10.52 8.40
N ALA A 125 7.66 -11.43 7.65
CA ALA A 125 8.10 -12.82 7.54
C ALA A 125 9.52 -12.94 6.94
N ILE A 126 9.82 -12.17 5.90
CA ILE A 126 11.10 -12.23 5.19
C ILE A 126 12.20 -11.50 5.98
N SER A 127 11.89 -10.34 6.58
CA SER A 127 12.89 -9.55 7.32
C SER A 127 13.43 -10.25 8.57
N LEU A 128 12.70 -11.22 9.14
CA LEU A 128 13.18 -12.05 10.24
C LEU A 128 14.37 -12.94 9.85
N ARG A 129 14.49 -13.29 8.57
CA ARG A 129 15.47 -14.27 8.05
C ARG A 129 16.40 -13.70 6.98
N GLY A 130 16.25 -12.44 6.59
CA GLY A 130 16.95 -11.90 5.43
C GLY A 130 17.03 -10.37 5.37
N SER A 131 17.42 -9.87 4.19
CA SER A 131 17.59 -8.44 3.94
C SER A 131 16.26 -7.70 4.01
N LYS A 132 16.24 -6.58 4.74
CA LYS A 132 15.06 -5.72 4.88
C LYS A 132 14.68 -5.03 3.57
N TYR A 133 15.67 -4.74 2.71
CA TYR A 133 15.40 -4.21 1.37
C TYR A 133 14.67 -5.26 0.52
N VAL A 134 15.13 -6.52 0.53
CA VAL A 134 14.47 -7.63 -0.18
C VAL A 134 13.05 -7.86 0.36
N ALA A 135 12.88 -7.83 1.69
CA ALA A 135 11.57 -7.91 2.32
C ALA A 135 10.62 -6.79 1.86
N GLY A 136 11.15 -5.55 1.75
CA GLY A 136 10.42 -4.40 1.22
C GLY A 136 10.02 -4.57 -0.24
N ILE A 137 10.92 -5.07 -1.10
CA ILE A 137 10.63 -5.33 -2.53
C ILE A 137 9.53 -6.39 -2.64
N VAL A 138 9.69 -7.55 -2.00
CA VAL A 138 8.72 -8.65 -2.11
C VAL A 138 7.36 -8.26 -1.57
N GLY A 139 7.30 -7.61 -0.41
CA GLY A 139 6.06 -7.10 0.16
C GLY A 139 5.38 -6.09 -0.76
N SER A 140 6.16 -5.16 -1.34
CA SER A 140 5.62 -4.13 -2.24
C SER A 140 5.10 -4.71 -3.54
N VAL A 141 5.85 -5.61 -4.18
CA VAL A 141 5.41 -6.27 -5.41
C VAL A 141 4.13 -7.05 -5.18
N ALA A 142 4.05 -7.84 -4.10
CA ALA A 142 2.86 -8.62 -3.80
C ALA A 142 1.63 -7.74 -3.53
N GLY A 143 1.78 -6.67 -2.75
CA GLY A 143 0.69 -5.74 -2.47
C GLY A 143 0.25 -4.98 -3.71
N THR A 144 1.18 -4.41 -4.48
CA THR A 144 0.87 -3.71 -5.74
C THR A 144 0.21 -4.65 -6.75
N ALA A 145 0.68 -5.90 -6.88
CA ALA A 145 0.06 -6.88 -7.77
C ALA A 145 -1.40 -7.15 -7.39
N LEU A 146 -1.71 -7.26 -6.09
CA LEU A 146 -3.08 -7.40 -5.61
C LEU A 146 -3.94 -6.18 -5.97
N VAL A 147 -3.42 -4.97 -5.74
CA VAL A 147 -4.12 -3.73 -6.08
C VAL A 147 -4.43 -3.63 -7.57
N ILE A 148 -3.44 -3.93 -8.43
CA ILE A 148 -3.63 -3.92 -9.88
C ILE A 148 -4.62 -5.01 -10.29
N ALA A 149 -4.51 -6.22 -9.76
CA ALA A 149 -5.40 -7.32 -10.12
C ALA A 149 -6.87 -6.97 -9.81
N CYS A 150 -7.15 -6.56 -8.57
CA CYS A 150 -8.50 -6.17 -8.15
C CYS A 150 -9.01 -4.95 -8.93
N GLY A 151 -8.15 -3.94 -9.15
CA GLY A 151 -8.49 -2.73 -9.89
C GLY A 151 -8.84 -3.00 -11.35
N VAL A 152 -8.01 -3.78 -12.05
CA VAL A 152 -8.24 -4.18 -13.45
C VAL A 152 -9.50 -5.03 -13.56
N SER A 153 -9.71 -6.00 -12.67
CA SER A 153 -10.92 -6.85 -12.67
C SER A 153 -12.19 -6.03 -12.46
N TRP A 154 -12.17 -5.06 -11.56
CA TRP A 154 -13.27 -4.12 -11.36
C TRP A 154 -13.51 -3.26 -12.59
N LEU A 155 -12.45 -2.64 -13.14
CA LEU A 155 -12.54 -1.78 -14.30
C LEU A 155 -13.08 -2.53 -15.53
N ALA A 156 -12.65 -3.77 -15.72
CA ALA A 156 -13.13 -4.65 -16.78
C ALA A 156 -14.64 -4.90 -16.66
N SER A 157 -15.10 -5.15 -15.42
CA SER A 157 -16.51 -5.43 -15.13
C SER A 157 -17.37 -4.18 -15.26
N LEU A 158 -16.90 -3.03 -14.76
CA LEU A 158 -17.61 -1.75 -14.79
C LEU A 158 -17.81 -1.21 -16.22
N LEU A 159 -16.79 -1.37 -17.08
CA LEU A 159 -16.79 -0.83 -18.44
C LEU A 159 -17.06 -1.90 -19.52
N HIS A 160 -17.41 -3.13 -19.12
CA HIS A 160 -17.63 -4.28 -20.02
C HIS A 160 -16.48 -4.51 -21.02
N LEU A 161 -15.25 -4.37 -20.55
CA LEU A 161 -14.05 -4.50 -21.37
C LEU A 161 -13.63 -5.95 -21.50
N ASN A 162 -13.08 -6.30 -22.67
CA ASN A 162 -12.31 -7.54 -22.81
C ASN A 162 -10.98 -7.45 -22.04
N ALA A 163 -10.34 -8.61 -21.81
CA ALA A 163 -9.12 -8.70 -21.01
C ALA A 163 -7.96 -7.83 -21.56
N ALA A 164 -7.82 -7.76 -22.88
CA ALA A 164 -6.76 -6.97 -23.52
C ALA A 164 -6.94 -5.46 -23.28
N MET A 165 -8.17 -4.96 -23.39
CA MET A 165 -8.48 -3.56 -23.15
C MET A 165 -8.40 -3.21 -21.66
N ALA A 166 -8.88 -4.10 -20.78
CA ALA A 166 -8.75 -3.95 -19.34
C ALA A 166 -7.27 -3.84 -18.90
N PHE A 167 -6.39 -4.66 -19.47
CA PHE A 167 -4.96 -4.58 -19.21
C PHE A 167 -4.36 -3.26 -19.73
N LYS A 168 -4.70 -2.86 -20.96
CA LYS A 168 -4.20 -1.62 -21.58
C LYS A 168 -4.61 -0.37 -20.81
N LEU A 169 -5.80 -0.33 -20.23
CA LEU A 169 -6.30 0.83 -19.50
C LEU A 169 -5.98 0.78 -18.00
N GLY A 170 -6.04 -0.40 -17.39
CA GLY A 170 -6.01 -0.58 -15.94
C GLY A 170 -4.68 -1.10 -15.36
N ALA A 171 -3.75 -1.59 -16.18
CA ALA A 171 -2.46 -2.11 -15.69
C ALA A 171 -1.27 -1.46 -16.39
N ALA A 172 -1.22 -1.57 -17.73
CA ALA A 172 -0.07 -1.16 -18.53
C ALA A 172 0.43 0.27 -18.25
N PRO A 173 -0.44 1.30 -18.08
CA PRO A 173 0.01 2.67 -17.84
C PRO A 173 0.72 2.85 -16.50
N PHE A 174 0.40 2.00 -15.51
CA PHE A 174 0.89 2.14 -14.15
C PHE A 174 2.21 1.41 -13.93
N LEU A 175 2.51 0.35 -14.70
CA LEU A 175 3.68 -0.49 -14.49
C LEU A 175 5.01 0.27 -14.39
N PRO A 176 5.34 1.24 -15.26
CA PRO A 176 6.60 1.99 -15.12
C PRO A 176 6.69 2.76 -13.80
N GLY A 177 5.58 3.40 -13.40
CA GLY A 177 5.49 4.11 -12.13
C GLY A 177 5.54 3.18 -10.92
N GLU A 178 4.96 1.99 -11.03
CA GLU A 178 4.98 1.00 -9.96
C GLU A 178 6.38 0.44 -9.70
N VAL A 179 7.21 0.26 -10.73
CA VAL A 179 8.61 -0.15 -10.53
C VAL A 179 9.35 0.87 -9.66
N ILE A 180 9.18 2.17 -9.97
CA ILE A 180 9.80 3.26 -9.21
C ILE A 180 9.26 3.28 -7.77
N LYS A 181 7.94 3.17 -7.60
CA LYS A 181 7.29 3.18 -6.27
C LYS A 181 7.70 1.99 -5.42
N VAL A 182 7.81 0.80 -6.00
CA VAL A 182 8.29 -0.42 -5.31
C VAL A 182 9.72 -0.23 -4.83
N ALA A 183 10.61 0.28 -5.69
CA ALA A 183 11.99 0.58 -5.31
C ALA A 183 12.06 1.63 -4.20
N ALA A 184 11.26 2.70 -4.32
CA ALA A 184 11.17 3.76 -3.31
C ALA A 184 10.65 3.24 -1.96
N ALA A 185 9.54 2.50 -1.95
CA ALA A 185 8.95 1.94 -0.74
C ALA A 185 9.92 0.98 -0.03
N ALA A 186 10.58 0.09 -0.78
CA ALA A 186 11.59 -0.80 -0.23
C ALA A 186 12.82 -0.06 0.30
N GLY A 187 13.29 0.95 -0.43
CA GLY A 187 14.37 1.85 -0.04
C GLY A 187 14.07 2.56 1.27
N ILE A 188 12.92 3.23 1.37
CA ILE A 188 12.45 3.93 2.58
C ILE A 188 12.32 2.96 3.75
N TYR A 189 11.66 1.81 3.54
CA TYR A 189 11.52 0.78 4.56
C TYR A 189 12.88 0.31 5.11
N SER A 190 13.84 0.05 4.22
CA SER A 190 15.20 -0.35 4.60
C SER A 190 15.99 0.76 5.30
N ALA A 191 15.79 2.02 4.90
CA ALA A 191 16.45 3.19 5.50
C ALA A 191 15.97 3.42 6.93
N ILE A 192 14.66 3.43 7.16
CA ILE A 192 14.03 3.50 8.49
C ILE A 192 14.62 2.42 9.40
N ALA A 193 14.79 1.21 8.86
CA ALA A 193 15.32 0.09 9.59
C ALA A 193 16.78 0.20 10.03
N ARG A 194 17.57 0.96 9.28
CA ARG A 194 18.97 1.25 9.60
C ARG A 194 19.05 2.33 10.66
N TRP A 195 18.23 3.37 10.54
CA TRP A 195 18.21 4.50 11.47
C TRP A 195 17.81 4.08 12.89
N ARG A 196 16.91 3.11 13.03
CA ARG A 196 16.52 2.56 14.35
C ARG A 196 17.58 1.67 15.01
N LYS A 197 18.65 1.31 14.30
CA LYS A 197 19.76 0.51 14.85
C LYS A 197 20.98 1.37 15.24
N ALA A 198 21.03 2.62 14.76
CA ALA A 198 22.05 3.60 15.12
C ALA A 198 21.62 4.33 16.39
#